data_AF-A0AAW0WRV0-F1
#
_entry.id   AF-A0AAW0WRV0-F1
#
_cell.length_a   1.000
_cell.length_b   1.000
_cell.length_c   1.000
_cell.angle_alpha   90.00
_cell.angle_beta   90.00
_cell.angle_gamma   90.00
#
_symmetry.space_group_name_H-M   'P 1'
#
loop_
_entity.id
_entity.type
_entity.pdbx_description
1 polymer ?
#
loop_
_entity_poly.entity_id
_entity_poly.type
_entity_poly.pdbx_seq_one_letter_code
_entity_poly.pdbx_strand_id
1 'polypeptide(L)'
;KLQKVPCNADLDTSTDTLASHDSSTLTRPGTNGRLAIQDFAGEISDPGITEETPVEMPTITGKSSEPMSPGSQAGQYCLEDFELIRVIGRGSYAKVLMVELKKTKRIYAMKVIKKTLVTDDEDIDWVQTEKHVFETASNHPFLVGLHSCFQTPSRLFFVIEFVRGGDLMFHMQRQRRLPEEHARFYAAEICLALNFLHEKGIIYRDLKLDNVLLDHEGHIKLTDYGMCKEGIRPGDTTSTFCGTPNYIAPEILQGVEYSFSVDWWALGVLLYEMLAGKSPFDIVGASDNPDCNTEDFLFQVILERPIRIPRSLSVKAASILKGFLNKNPVDRLGCHPETGFTDIITHPFFKTIIWEMLEQRQVPPPYRPRLDSERDLANFPPEFTDEPIQLTPDDARAIENIDQSEFEGFEYVNPLLMSMEDCV
;
A
#
# COMPACT_ATOMS: atom_id res chain seq x y z
N LYS A 1 -33.95 21.35 11.30
CA LYS A 1 -34.53 21.86 12.58
C LYS A 1 -34.72 20.68 13.51
N LEU A 2 -33.74 20.37 14.35
CA LEU A 2 -33.84 19.45 15.48
C LEU A 2 -32.92 19.99 16.59
N GLN A 3 -33.40 19.89 17.82
CA GLN A 3 -33.19 20.79 18.93
C GLN A 3 -32.17 20.17 19.90
N LYS A 4 -31.10 20.92 20.24
CA LYS A 4 -30.11 20.56 21.26
C LYS A 4 -30.76 20.53 22.65
N VAL A 5 -30.50 19.47 23.41
CA VAL A 5 -30.73 19.42 24.86
C VAL A 5 -29.39 19.03 25.52
N PRO A 6 -28.83 19.82 26.44
CA PRO A 6 -27.61 19.46 27.17
C PRO A 6 -27.97 18.78 28.50
N CYS A 7 -27.17 17.79 28.90
CA CYS A 7 -27.08 17.34 30.28
C CYS A 7 -25.61 17.25 30.67
N ASN A 8 -25.16 18.27 31.41
CA ASN A 8 -23.95 18.24 32.22
C ASN A 8 -24.26 17.50 33.52
N ALA A 9 -23.38 16.59 33.91
CA ALA A 9 -23.21 16.18 35.30
C ALA A 9 -21.71 15.95 35.52
N ASP A 10 -21.08 16.98 36.08
CA ASP A 10 -19.74 16.93 36.66
C ASP A 10 -19.76 16.03 37.90
N LEU A 11 -18.77 15.14 38.01
CA LEU A 11 -18.32 14.62 39.29
C LEU A 11 -16.80 14.47 39.25
N ASP A 12 -16.16 15.39 39.96
CA ASP A 12 -14.78 15.37 40.43
C ASP A 12 -14.37 14.00 40.99
N THR A 13 -13.12 13.59 40.73
CA THR A 13 -12.28 13.06 41.80
C THR A 13 -10.79 13.29 41.49
N SER A 14 -10.25 14.12 42.36
CA SER A 14 -8.89 14.50 42.70
C SER A 14 -7.78 13.48 42.46
N THR A 15 -6.72 14.05 41.89
CA THR A 15 -5.29 13.73 41.98
C THR A 15 -4.78 13.25 43.34
N ASP A 16 -3.87 12.27 43.32
CA ASP A 16 -2.79 12.14 44.31
C ASP A 16 -1.46 11.91 43.57
N THR A 17 -0.47 12.74 43.89
CA THR A 17 0.91 12.67 43.37
C THR A 17 1.88 12.89 44.54
N LEU A 18 3.06 12.26 44.43
CA LEU A 18 4.33 12.57 45.12
C LEU A 18 4.44 12.06 46.58
N ALA A 19 5.58 11.59 47.10
CA ALA A 19 6.99 11.61 46.66
C ALA A 19 7.74 10.51 47.47
N SER A 20 8.72 9.79 46.89
CA SER A 20 10.19 10.00 46.98
C SER A 20 10.87 9.61 48.30
N HIS A 21 11.89 8.76 48.20
CA HIS A 21 13.15 8.66 48.97
C HIS A 21 13.83 7.33 48.56
N ASP A 22 15.14 7.15 48.41
CA ASP A 22 16.31 8.02 48.37
C ASP A 22 17.53 7.14 47.98
N SER A 23 18.62 7.79 47.55
CA SER A 23 20.04 7.43 47.81
C SER A 23 20.78 6.32 47.02
N SER A 24 21.53 6.80 46.02
CA SER A 24 22.97 6.62 45.71
C SER A 24 23.86 5.62 46.51
N THR A 25 24.79 4.92 45.83
CA THR A 25 26.25 5.25 45.81
C THR A 25 27.14 4.24 45.03
N LEU A 26 28.06 4.82 44.23
CA LEU A 26 29.45 4.45 43.86
C LEU A 26 29.90 2.98 43.65
N THR A 27 30.51 2.68 42.49
CA THR A 27 31.99 2.67 42.27
C THR A 27 32.38 2.16 40.86
N ARG A 28 33.46 2.74 40.31
CA ARG A 28 34.28 2.36 39.13
C ARG A 28 35.75 2.34 39.64
N PRO A 29 36.82 2.01 38.87
CA PRO A 29 36.94 1.27 37.59
C PRO A 29 38.10 0.23 37.61
N GLY A 30 38.33 -0.48 36.50
CA GLY A 30 39.52 -1.34 36.30
C GLY A 30 39.89 -1.48 34.82
N THR A 31 41.10 -1.05 34.49
CA THR A 31 41.74 -0.89 33.17
C THR A 31 42.53 -2.13 32.69
N ASN A 32 42.72 -2.21 31.36
CA ASN A 32 43.96 -2.52 30.61
C ASN A 32 43.88 -3.66 29.58
N GLY A 33 44.29 -3.34 28.35
CA GLY A 33 44.64 -4.27 27.28
C GLY A 33 45.08 -3.50 26.03
N ARG A 34 46.39 -3.33 25.85
CA ARG A 34 47.08 -2.59 24.77
C ARG A 34 47.81 -3.60 23.87
N LEU A 35 48.19 -3.15 22.67
CA LEU A 35 49.10 -3.70 21.62
C LEU A 35 48.36 -4.19 20.35
N ALA A 36 48.84 -4.01 19.11
CA ALA A 36 49.48 -2.94 18.33
C ALA A 36 50.11 -3.60 17.07
N ILE A 37 50.24 -2.83 15.98
CA ILE A 37 51.16 -2.98 14.82
C ILE A 37 50.81 -4.06 13.77
N GLN A 38 50.58 -3.67 12.50
CA GLN A 38 51.65 -3.60 11.46
C GLN A 38 51.15 -3.10 10.10
N ASP A 39 51.85 -2.09 9.59
CA ASP A 39 51.85 -1.57 8.21
C ASP A 39 52.37 -2.59 7.19
N PHE A 40 51.99 -2.43 5.92
CA PHE A 40 52.89 -2.65 4.78
C PHE A 40 52.49 -1.78 3.58
N ALA A 41 53.40 -0.87 3.21
CA ALA A 41 53.50 -0.23 1.90
C ALA A 41 54.50 -1.01 1.04
N GLY A 42 54.34 -0.97 -0.29
CA GLY A 42 55.30 -1.53 -1.24
C GLY A 42 54.99 -1.12 -2.68
N GLU A 43 55.99 -0.57 -3.34
CA GLU A 43 56.01 0.26 -4.56
C GLU A 43 56.51 -0.49 -5.81
N ILE A 44 56.14 0.03 -6.99
CA ILE A 44 56.88 0.18 -8.28
C ILE A 44 57.28 -1.08 -9.11
N SER A 45 56.85 -1.14 -10.38
CA SER A 45 57.72 -0.97 -11.58
C SER A 45 57.04 -1.36 -12.92
N ASP A 46 57.01 -0.41 -13.86
CA ASP A 46 56.90 -0.57 -15.33
C ASP A 46 58.29 -0.96 -15.90
N PRO A 47 58.43 -1.63 -17.07
CA PRO A 47 58.52 -0.90 -18.35
C PRO A 47 58.01 -1.67 -19.60
N GLY A 48 57.68 -0.94 -20.68
CA GLY A 48 58.03 -1.42 -22.04
C GLY A 48 57.12 -1.00 -23.20
N ILE A 49 57.53 0.06 -23.90
CA ILE A 49 57.00 0.56 -25.19
C ILE A 49 57.56 -0.26 -26.36
N THR A 50 56.73 -0.52 -27.40
CA THR A 50 57.17 -0.54 -28.82
C THR A 50 56.04 -0.11 -29.76
N GLU A 51 56.35 0.93 -30.56
CA GLU A 51 55.80 1.38 -31.87
C GLU A 51 55.74 0.22 -32.91
N GLU A 52 55.09 0.22 -34.08
CA GLU A 52 54.36 1.17 -34.94
C GLU A 52 53.67 0.34 -36.07
N THR A 53 52.62 0.88 -36.70
CA THR A 53 52.32 0.93 -38.17
C THR A 53 50.83 0.71 -38.56
N PRO A 54 50.33 1.40 -39.63
CA PRO A 54 48.91 1.63 -39.88
C PRO A 54 48.36 0.80 -41.05
N VAL A 55 47.06 0.46 -41.04
CA VAL A 55 46.38 -0.13 -42.21
C VAL A 55 44.96 0.43 -42.38
N GLU A 56 44.62 0.64 -43.65
CA GLU A 56 43.54 1.41 -44.27
C GLU A 56 42.10 0.95 -44.02
N MET A 57 41.17 1.89 -44.20
CA MET A 57 39.74 1.69 -44.41
C MET A 57 39.43 0.96 -45.72
N PRO A 58 38.34 0.18 -45.77
CA PRO A 58 37.54 0.08 -46.99
C PRO A 58 36.07 0.48 -46.75
N THR A 59 35.59 1.36 -47.63
CA THR A 59 34.19 1.69 -47.92
C THR A 59 33.47 0.54 -48.64
N ILE A 60 32.13 0.61 -48.76
CA ILE A 60 31.16 -0.17 -49.60
C ILE A 60 30.28 -1.08 -48.72
N THR A 61 28.93 -1.07 -48.69
CA THR A 61 27.86 -0.50 -49.52
C THR A 61 26.53 -0.57 -48.75
N GLY A 62 25.59 0.32 -49.09
CA GLY A 62 24.26 0.34 -48.50
C GLY A 62 23.39 -0.88 -48.78
N LYS A 63 22.48 -1.14 -47.83
CA LYS A 63 21.20 -1.81 -48.06
C LYS A 63 20.10 -0.96 -47.42
N SER A 64 19.24 -0.47 -48.30
CA SER A 64 17.85 -0.02 -48.13
C SER A 64 17.28 -0.01 -46.70
N SER A 65 17.11 1.19 -46.15
CA SER A 65 16.14 1.46 -45.10
C SER A 65 14.73 1.37 -45.69
N GLU A 66 13.93 0.40 -45.22
CA GLU A 66 12.49 0.44 -45.42
C GLU A 66 11.90 1.65 -44.66
N PRO A 67 10.81 2.26 -45.16
CA PRO A 67 10.26 3.45 -44.53
C PRO A 67 9.60 3.06 -43.21
N MET A 68 10.15 3.55 -42.10
CA MET A 68 9.46 3.55 -40.82
C MET A 68 8.13 4.31 -40.96
N SER A 69 7.06 3.66 -40.50
CA SER A 69 5.74 4.26 -40.32
C SER A 69 5.82 5.49 -39.40
N PRO A 70 5.15 6.60 -39.73
CA PRO A 70 5.15 7.78 -38.89
C PRO A 70 4.14 7.59 -37.74
N GLY A 71 4.60 7.54 -36.48
CA GLY A 71 3.66 7.64 -35.36
C GLY A 71 4.04 7.12 -33.96
N SER A 72 5.22 6.58 -33.70
CA SER A 72 5.62 6.30 -32.31
C SER A 72 6.51 7.42 -31.79
N GLN A 73 5.99 8.24 -30.88
CA GLN A 73 6.88 9.00 -29.99
C GLN A 73 7.75 7.98 -29.26
N ALA A 74 9.07 8.10 -29.42
CA ALA A 74 10.03 7.18 -28.82
C ALA A 74 9.85 7.20 -27.29
N GLY A 75 9.42 6.06 -26.71
CA GLY A 75 9.32 5.89 -25.26
C GLY A 75 7.91 5.67 -24.69
N GLN A 76 6.84 5.63 -25.51
CA GLN A 76 5.49 5.32 -25.01
C GLN A 76 5.10 3.86 -25.26
N TYR A 77 4.47 3.22 -24.26
CA TYR A 77 3.92 1.87 -24.35
C TYR A 77 2.48 1.90 -24.88
N CYS A 78 2.06 0.86 -25.60
CA CYS A 78 0.68 0.66 -26.02
C CYS A 78 0.19 -0.76 -25.71
N LEU A 79 -1.10 -1.03 -25.94
CA LEU A 79 -1.70 -2.34 -25.62
C LEU A 79 -1.03 -3.48 -26.42
N GLU A 80 -0.59 -3.21 -27.64
CA GLU A 80 0.08 -4.17 -28.52
C GLU A 80 1.47 -4.59 -28.02
N ASP A 81 2.10 -3.83 -27.11
CA ASP A 81 3.37 -4.21 -26.48
C ASP A 81 3.19 -5.32 -25.44
N PHE A 82 1.96 -5.60 -25.00
CA PHE A 82 1.66 -6.56 -23.95
C PHE A 82 0.97 -7.81 -24.50
N GLU A 83 1.27 -8.95 -23.89
CA GLU A 83 0.51 -10.19 -24.03
C GLU A 83 -0.41 -10.33 -22.81
N LEU A 84 -1.72 -10.41 -23.04
CA LEU A 84 -2.71 -10.61 -21.98
C LEU A 84 -2.72 -12.10 -21.58
N ILE A 85 -2.46 -12.40 -20.30
CA ILE A 85 -2.31 -13.78 -19.82
C ILE A 85 -3.54 -14.25 -19.05
N ARG A 86 -4.01 -13.48 -18.07
CA ARG A 86 -5.14 -13.88 -17.22
C ARG A 86 -5.86 -12.68 -16.65
N VAL A 87 -7.14 -12.83 -16.34
CA VAL A 87 -7.84 -11.92 -15.42
C VAL A 87 -7.49 -12.35 -14.00
N ILE A 88 -7.08 -11.39 -13.16
CA ILE A 88 -6.66 -11.65 -11.77
C ILE A 88 -7.50 -10.90 -10.74
N GLY A 89 -8.34 -9.97 -11.18
CA GLY A 89 -9.25 -9.26 -10.28
C GLY A 89 -10.24 -8.35 -11.01
N ARG A 90 -11.26 -7.94 -10.26
CA ARG A 90 -12.29 -6.97 -10.67
C ARG A 90 -12.56 -6.05 -9.49
N GLY A 91 -12.47 -4.75 -9.71
CA GLY A 91 -13.00 -3.73 -8.83
C GLY A 91 -14.29 -3.13 -9.39
N SER A 92 -14.88 -2.16 -8.68
CA SER A 92 -16.08 -1.44 -9.11
C SER A 92 -15.90 -0.75 -10.46
N TYR A 93 -14.71 -0.19 -10.71
CA TYR A 93 -14.39 0.63 -11.89
C TYR A 93 -13.29 0.03 -12.79
N ALA A 94 -12.68 -1.07 -12.36
CA ALA A 94 -11.47 -1.60 -12.98
C ALA A 94 -11.52 -3.12 -13.20
N LYS A 95 -10.95 -3.56 -14.31
CA LYS A 95 -10.59 -4.98 -14.53
C LYS A 95 -9.07 -5.10 -14.44
N VAL A 96 -8.57 -6.04 -13.66
CA VAL A 96 -7.13 -6.25 -13.48
C VAL A 96 -6.71 -7.53 -14.20
N LEU A 97 -5.71 -7.41 -15.08
CA LEU A 97 -5.17 -8.52 -15.84
C LEU A 97 -3.69 -8.75 -15.49
N MET A 98 -3.27 -10.01 -15.45
CA MET A 98 -1.87 -10.38 -15.54
C MET A 98 -1.43 -10.27 -17.01
N VAL A 99 -0.34 -9.56 -17.25
CA VAL A 99 0.20 -9.29 -18.59
C VAL A 99 1.70 -9.55 -18.64
N GLU A 100 2.23 -9.84 -19.82
CA GLU A 100 3.66 -9.92 -20.08
C GLU A 100 4.07 -8.84 -21.06
N LEU A 101 5.09 -8.05 -20.73
CA LEU A 101 5.69 -7.11 -21.66
C LEU A 101 6.50 -7.90 -22.70
N LYS A 102 6.11 -7.84 -23.97
CA LYS A 102 6.67 -8.71 -25.03
C LYS A 102 8.18 -8.56 -25.20
N LYS A 103 8.69 -7.33 -25.05
CA LYS A 103 10.12 -6.99 -25.23
C LYS A 103 11.00 -7.61 -24.15
N THR A 104 10.60 -7.51 -22.88
CA THR A 104 11.44 -7.91 -21.73
C THR A 104 11.02 -9.25 -21.12
N LYS A 105 9.87 -9.80 -21.53
CA LYS A 105 9.27 -11.01 -20.96
C LYS A 105 8.93 -10.90 -19.47
N ARG A 106 8.90 -9.68 -18.93
CA ARG A 106 8.53 -9.41 -17.54
C ARG A 106 7.02 -9.41 -17.37
N ILE A 107 6.57 -9.94 -16.23
CA ILE A 107 5.17 -10.00 -15.84
C ILE A 107 4.78 -8.76 -15.04
N TYR A 108 3.61 -8.20 -15.37
CA TYR A 108 3.00 -7.07 -14.69
C TYR A 108 1.52 -7.33 -14.42
N ALA A 109 0.93 -6.54 -13.51
CA ALA A 109 -0.51 -6.39 -13.42
C ALA A 109 -0.92 -5.16 -14.25
N MET A 110 -2.05 -5.26 -14.95
CA MET A 110 -2.60 -4.20 -15.77
C MET A 110 -4.02 -3.89 -15.28
N LYS A 111 -4.18 -2.74 -14.61
CA LYS A 111 -5.48 -2.22 -14.20
C LYS A 111 -6.08 -1.44 -15.38
N VAL A 112 -7.27 -1.86 -15.81
CA VAL A 112 -7.97 -1.31 -16.98
C VAL A 112 -9.26 -0.65 -16.55
N ILE A 113 -9.38 0.65 -16.84
CA ILE A 113 -10.54 1.48 -16.51
C ILE A 113 -11.22 1.89 -17.81
N LYS A 114 -12.54 1.83 -17.89
CA LYS A 114 -13.28 2.31 -19.07
C LYS A 114 -13.48 3.82 -18.94
N LYS A 115 -13.12 4.57 -19.98
CA LYS A 115 -13.36 6.03 -20.03
C LYS A 115 -14.83 6.40 -19.94
N THR A 116 -15.74 5.53 -20.40
CA THR A 116 -17.19 5.74 -20.23
C THR A 116 -17.68 5.72 -18.78
N LEU A 117 -16.84 5.28 -17.83
CA LEU A 117 -17.14 5.33 -16.40
C LEU A 117 -16.59 6.60 -15.74
N VAL A 118 -15.82 7.40 -16.48
CA VAL A 118 -15.26 8.68 -16.04
C VAL A 118 -16.07 9.75 -16.75
N THR A 119 -17.07 10.28 -16.06
CA THR A 119 -18.11 11.10 -16.69
C THR A 119 -18.16 12.53 -16.20
N ASP A 120 -17.65 12.78 -15.00
CA ASP A 120 -17.63 14.10 -14.40
C ASP A 120 -16.22 14.48 -13.92
N ASP A 121 -16.06 15.75 -13.53
CA ASP A 121 -14.79 16.30 -13.03
C ASP A 121 -14.28 15.54 -11.79
N GLU A 122 -15.18 14.99 -10.98
CA GLU A 122 -14.81 14.21 -9.78
C GLU A 122 -14.15 12.88 -10.16
N ASP A 123 -14.69 12.18 -11.17
CA ASP A 123 -14.09 10.95 -11.70
C ASP A 123 -12.72 11.22 -12.34
N ILE A 124 -12.54 12.36 -13.00
CA ILE A 124 -11.27 12.75 -13.63
C ILE A 124 -10.22 13.04 -12.56
N ASP A 125 -10.57 13.86 -11.56
CA ASP A 125 -9.72 14.14 -10.41
C ASP A 125 -9.33 12.86 -9.67
N TRP A 126 -10.24 11.89 -9.60
CA TRP A 126 -10.01 10.57 -9.02
C TRP A 126 -8.94 9.78 -9.80
N VAL A 127 -9.05 9.71 -11.14
CA VAL A 127 -8.04 9.05 -11.98
C VAL A 127 -6.67 9.73 -11.86
N GLN A 128 -6.64 11.06 -11.85
CA GLN A 128 -5.40 11.84 -11.75
C GLN A 128 -4.74 11.64 -10.37
N THR A 129 -5.53 11.66 -9.29
CA THR A 129 -5.07 11.35 -7.93
C THR A 129 -4.49 9.94 -7.89
N GLU A 130 -5.20 8.95 -8.42
CA GLU A 130 -4.70 7.57 -8.44
C GLU A 130 -3.36 7.46 -9.18
N LYS A 131 -3.21 8.10 -10.35
CA LYS A 131 -1.95 8.16 -11.09
C LYS A 131 -0.82 8.78 -10.26
N HIS A 132 -1.06 9.94 -9.65
CA HIS A 132 -0.03 10.64 -8.88
C HIS A 132 0.39 9.89 -7.61
N VAL A 133 -0.56 9.25 -6.92
CA VAL A 133 -0.23 8.39 -5.77
C VAL A 133 0.62 7.20 -6.21
N PHE A 134 0.30 6.55 -7.34
CA PHE A 134 1.11 5.49 -7.94
C PHE A 134 2.56 5.93 -8.26
N GLU A 135 2.73 7.12 -8.83
CA GLU A 135 4.05 7.71 -9.10
C GLU A 135 4.83 7.94 -7.79
N THR A 136 4.17 8.48 -6.77
CA THR A 136 4.75 8.74 -5.44
C THR A 136 5.13 7.44 -4.72
N ALA A 137 4.29 6.40 -4.85
CA ALA A 137 4.43 5.10 -4.21
C ALA A 137 5.59 4.25 -4.77
N SER A 138 6.03 4.52 -6.01
CA SER A 138 6.92 3.64 -6.77
C SER A 138 8.29 3.36 -6.14
N ASN A 139 8.70 4.14 -5.14
CA ASN A 139 9.99 3.99 -4.45
C ASN A 139 9.88 3.37 -3.05
N HIS A 140 8.67 3.10 -2.57
CA HIS A 140 8.48 2.56 -1.22
C HIS A 140 8.34 1.03 -1.25
N PRO A 141 9.08 0.28 -0.41
CA PRO A 141 9.15 -1.18 -0.47
C PRO A 141 7.80 -1.87 -0.26
N PHE A 142 6.92 -1.24 0.52
CA PHE A 142 5.61 -1.78 0.94
C PHE A 142 4.41 -1.15 0.20
N LEU A 143 4.66 -0.48 -0.91
CA LEU A 143 3.64 0.03 -1.81
C LEU A 143 3.81 -0.63 -3.20
N VAL A 144 2.72 -0.77 -3.93
CA VAL A 144 2.73 -1.25 -5.32
C VAL A 144 3.21 -0.12 -6.23
N GLY A 145 4.30 -0.37 -6.96
CA GLY A 145 4.87 0.61 -7.88
C GLY A 145 4.20 0.63 -9.25
N LEU A 146 4.27 1.79 -9.91
CA LEU A 146 3.81 2.00 -11.28
C LEU A 146 4.96 1.82 -12.25
N HIS A 147 4.72 1.04 -13.29
CA HIS A 147 5.64 0.87 -14.41
C HIS A 147 5.36 1.91 -15.51
N SER A 148 4.11 1.98 -15.97
CA SER A 148 3.71 2.88 -17.06
C SER A 148 2.20 3.09 -17.09
N CYS A 149 1.76 4.21 -17.66
CA CYS A 149 0.38 4.48 -18.02
C CYS A 149 0.26 4.70 -19.52
N PHE A 150 -0.82 4.22 -20.12
CA PHE A 150 -1.19 4.51 -21.50
C PHE A 150 -2.71 4.41 -21.67
N GLN A 151 -3.21 4.83 -22.82
CA GLN A 151 -4.66 4.86 -23.09
C GLN A 151 -5.00 4.43 -24.51
N THR A 152 -6.26 4.03 -24.68
CA THR A 152 -6.92 3.86 -25.98
C THR A 152 -8.13 4.80 -26.04
N PRO A 153 -8.85 4.91 -27.18
CA PRO A 153 -10.04 5.75 -27.26
C PRO A 153 -11.12 5.41 -26.22
N SER A 154 -11.16 4.17 -25.72
CA SER A 154 -12.18 3.68 -24.80
C SER A 154 -11.71 3.45 -23.36
N ARG A 155 -10.40 3.38 -23.11
CA ARG A 155 -9.84 2.82 -21.86
C ARG A 155 -8.56 3.52 -21.42
N LEU A 156 -8.36 3.51 -20.10
CA LEU A 156 -7.11 3.87 -19.43
C LEU A 156 -6.45 2.61 -18.88
N PHE A 157 -5.12 2.56 -18.94
CA PHE A 157 -4.32 1.41 -18.53
C PHE A 157 -3.22 1.86 -17.57
N PHE A 158 -3.20 1.25 -16.38
CA PHE A 158 -2.10 1.34 -15.44
C PHE A 158 -1.36 0.00 -15.44
N VAL A 159 -0.09 0.01 -15.83
CA VAL A 159 0.80 -1.13 -15.72
C VAL A 159 1.56 -1.00 -14.41
N ILE A 160 1.33 -1.93 -13.50
CA ILE A 160 1.82 -1.90 -12.13
C ILE A 160 2.57 -3.20 -11.80
N GLU A 161 3.32 -3.17 -10.71
CA GLU A 161 4.02 -4.35 -10.20
C GLU A 161 3.06 -5.53 -9.99
N PHE A 162 3.43 -6.72 -10.47
CA PHE A 162 2.66 -7.94 -10.23
C PHE A 162 3.08 -8.59 -8.90
N VAL A 163 2.20 -8.51 -7.91
CA VAL A 163 2.40 -9.10 -6.58
C VAL A 163 1.68 -10.46 -6.50
N ARG A 164 2.46 -11.55 -6.46
CA ARG A 164 1.97 -12.92 -6.71
C ARG A 164 1.68 -13.79 -5.47
N GLY A 165 1.97 -13.30 -4.26
CA GLY A 165 1.77 -14.08 -3.03
C GLY A 165 0.32 -14.13 -2.54
N GLY A 166 -0.61 -13.55 -3.30
CA GLY A 166 -2.01 -13.36 -2.92
C GLY A 166 -2.18 -12.15 -2.01
N ASP A 167 -3.32 -12.08 -1.34
CA ASP A 167 -3.65 -11.03 -0.38
C ASP A 167 -3.82 -11.59 1.04
N LEU A 168 -3.90 -10.67 2.01
CA LEU A 168 -4.02 -11.02 3.41
C LEU A 168 -5.40 -11.60 3.73
N MET A 169 -6.45 -11.29 2.95
CA MET A 169 -7.76 -11.92 3.08
C MET A 169 -7.68 -13.42 2.79
N PHE A 170 -7.08 -13.82 1.66
CA PHE A 170 -6.84 -15.21 1.30
C PHE A 170 -5.96 -15.93 2.34
N HIS A 171 -4.93 -15.24 2.85
CA HIS A 171 -4.09 -15.78 3.92
C HIS A 171 -4.92 -16.04 5.21
N MET A 172 -5.76 -15.09 5.60
CA MET A 172 -6.65 -15.20 6.76
C MET A 172 -7.70 -16.31 6.60
N GLN A 173 -8.27 -16.50 5.42
CA GLN A 173 -9.23 -17.60 5.17
C GLN A 173 -8.59 -18.98 5.42
N ARG A 174 -7.29 -19.14 5.10
CA ARG A 174 -6.54 -20.38 5.32
C ARG A 174 -6.09 -20.56 6.77
N GLN A 175 -5.56 -19.50 7.40
CA GLN A 175 -5.01 -19.57 8.76
C GLN A 175 -6.07 -19.43 9.86
N ARG A 176 -7.24 -18.89 9.53
CA ARG A 176 -8.34 -18.47 10.44
C ARG A 176 -7.96 -17.33 11.38
N ARG A 177 -6.79 -17.39 12.02
CA ARG A 177 -6.20 -16.35 12.87
C ARG A 177 -4.68 -16.42 12.79
N LEU A 178 -4.02 -15.29 12.97
CA LEU A 178 -2.56 -15.21 12.99
C LEU A 178 -2.01 -15.18 14.42
N PRO A 179 -0.83 -15.79 14.67
CA PRO A 179 -0.08 -15.53 15.89
C PRO A 179 0.25 -14.04 16.03
N GLU A 180 0.34 -13.54 17.26
CA GLU A 180 0.65 -12.12 17.53
C GLU A 180 1.95 -11.65 16.87
N GLU A 181 2.93 -12.53 16.73
CA GLU A 181 4.19 -12.22 16.05
C GLU A 181 4.01 -11.97 14.55
N HIS A 182 3.16 -12.76 13.89
CA HIS A 182 2.84 -12.59 12.47
C HIS A 182 2.06 -11.29 12.25
N ALA A 183 1.02 -11.08 13.06
CA ALA A 183 0.20 -9.87 13.00
C ALA A 183 1.02 -8.60 13.30
N ARG A 184 1.99 -8.68 14.22
CA ARG A 184 2.92 -7.58 14.53
C ARG A 184 3.81 -7.23 13.35
N PHE A 185 4.35 -8.25 12.66
CA PHE A 185 5.19 -8.04 11.49
C PHE A 185 4.41 -7.30 10.40
N TYR A 186 3.25 -7.83 9.99
CA TYR A 186 2.42 -7.21 8.95
C TYR A 186 1.93 -5.82 9.35
N ALA A 187 1.46 -5.64 10.59
CA ALA A 187 1.04 -4.32 11.06
C ALA A 187 2.19 -3.30 11.06
N ALA A 188 3.43 -3.72 11.36
CA ALA A 188 4.58 -2.82 11.33
C ALA A 188 4.93 -2.38 9.90
N GLU A 189 4.88 -3.27 8.91
CA GLU A 189 5.08 -2.90 7.51
C GLU A 189 3.98 -1.98 6.99
N ILE A 190 2.72 -2.25 7.35
CA ILE A 190 1.59 -1.38 7.02
C ILE A 190 1.76 0.01 7.68
N CYS A 191 2.22 0.08 8.93
CA CYS A 191 2.53 1.35 9.59
C CYS A 191 3.55 2.18 8.80
N LEU A 192 4.62 1.56 8.28
CA LEU A 192 5.63 2.25 7.46
C LEU A 192 5.01 2.76 6.15
N ALA A 193 4.24 1.91 5.46
CA ALA A 193 3.55 2.28 4.23
C ALA A 193 2.58 3.46 4.42
N LEU A 194 1.75 3.42 5.47
CA LEU A 194 0.81 4.50 5.79
C LEU A 194 1.55 5.78 6.19
N ASN A 195 2.58 5.69 7.04
CA ASN A 195 3.34 6.86 7.44
C ASN A 195 4.00 7.56 6.25
N PHE A 196 4.58 6.80 5.32
CA PHE A 196 5.12 7.35 4.08
C PHE A 196 4.06 8.13 3.28
N LEU A 197 2.85 7.57 3.13
CA LEU A 197 1.74 8.27 2.45
C LEU A 197 1.34 9.54 3.21
N HIS A 198 1.22 9.47 4.54
CA HIS A 198 0.86 10.61 5.39
C HIS A 198 1.90 11.74 5.32
N GLU A 199 3.20 11.41 5.29
CA GLU A 199 4.29 12.39 5.11
C GLU A 199 4.25 13.07 3.72
N LYS A 200 3.65 12.42 2.73
CA LYS A 200 3.38 12.99 1.40
C LYS A 200 2.04 13.72 1.31
N GLY A 201 1.29 13.81 2.41
CA GLY A 201 -0.02 14.44 2.45
C GLY A 201 -1.11 13.62 1.76
N ILE A 202 -1.00 12.29 1.82
CA ILE A 202 -1.93 11.35 1.19
C ILE A 202 -2.62 10.54 2.28
N ILE A 203 -3.95 10.56 2.33
CA ILE A 203 -4.79 9.66 3.15
C ILE A 203 -5.18 8.47 2.28
N TYR A 204 -5.01 7.24 2.76
CA TYR A 204 -5.23 6.04 1.96
C TYR A 204 -6.71 5.63 1.84
N ARG A 205 -7.46 5.71 2.95
CA ARG A 205 -8.94 5.56 3.05
C ARG A 205 -9.57 4.22 2.67
N ASP A 206 -8.83 3.27 2.10
CA ASP A 206 -9.36 1.92 1.77
C ASP A 206 -8.44 0.79 2.26
N LEU A 207 -7.93 0.90 3.49
CA LEU A 207 -7.21 -0.20 4.13
C LEU A 207 -8.17 -1.32 4.55
N LYS A 208 -7.97 -2.49 3.96
CA LYS A 208 -8.69 -3.75 4.23
C LYS A 208 -7.80 -4.94 3.90
N LEU A 209 -8.18 -6.13 4.37
CA LEU A 209 -7.41 -7.36 4.14
C LEU A 209 -7.14 -7.64 2.65
N ASP A 210 -8.10 -7.35 1.77
CA ASP A 210 -8.00 -7.58 0.32
C ASP A 210 -6.98 -6.65 -0.36
N ASN A 211 -6.75 -5.46 0.19
CA ASN A 211 -5.83 -4.46 -0.37
C ASN A 211 -4.41 -4.56 0.20
N VAL A 212 -4.15 -5.53 1.09
CA VAL A 212 -2.81 -5.84 1.60
C VAL A 212 -2.30 -7.10 0.89
N LEU A 213 -1.53 -6.90 -0.17
CA LEU A 213 -0.94 -7.99 -0.95
C LEU A 213 0.29 -8.55 -0.24
N LEU A 214 0.63 -9.81 -0.50
CA LEU A 214 1.87 -10.45 -0.07
C LEU A 214 2.75 -10.71 -1.29
N ASP A 215 4.02 -10.32 -1.22
CA ASP A 215 4.98 -10.66 -2.27
C ASP A 215 5.52 -12.09 -2.15
N HIS A 216 6.42 -12.48 -3.06
CA HIS A 216 6.97 -13.82 -3.13
C HIS A 216 7.93 -14.20 -1.97
N GLU A 217 8.36 -13.21 -1.18
CA GLU A 217 9.15 -13.41 0.04
C GLU A 217 8.26 -13.40 1.28
N GLY A 218 7.10 -12.75 1.21
CA GLY A 218 6.10 -12.67 2.26
C GLY A 218 5.97 -11.28 2.88
N HIS A 219 6.58 -10.26 2.29
CA HIS A 219 6.40 -8.85 2.69
C HIS A 219 5.08 -8.31 2.14
N ILE A 220 4.48 -7.33 2.84
CA ILE A 220 3.24 -6.71 2.38
C ILE A 220 3.48 -5.66 1.31
N LYS A 221 2.49 -5.47 0.44
CA LYS A 221 2.36 -4.30 -0.43
C LYS A 221 0.93 -3.79 -0.43
N LEU A 222 0.72 -2.52 -0.08
CA LEU A 222 -0.59 -1.88 -0.24
C LEU A 222 -0.84 -1.58 -1.71
N THR A 223 -2.06 -1.87 -2.17
CA THR A 223 -2.51 -1.65 -3.56
C THR A 223 -3.76 -0.78 -3.61
N ASP A 224 -4.30 -0.55 -4.81
CA ASP A 224 -5.57 0.15 -5.07
C ASP A 224 -5.67 1.55 -4.44
N TYR A 225 -5.04 2.53 -5.09
CA TYR A 225 -4.98 3.92 -4.62
C TYR A 225 -6.19 4.76 -5.02
N GLY A 226 -7.20 4.18 -5.66
CA GLY A 226 -8.39 4.91 -6.11
C GLY A 226 -9.07 5.69 -4.98
N MET A 227 -9.12 5.17 -3.76
CA MET A 227 -9.78 5.89 -2.67
C MET A 227 -8.89 6.94 -2.00
N CYS A 228 -7.66 7.18 -2.44
CA CYS A 228 -6.76 8.10 -1.77
C CYS A 228 -7.27 9.55 -1.80
N LYS A 229 -6.84 10.36 -0.83
CA LYS A 229 -6.97 11.82 -0.86
C LYS A 229 -5.58 12.43 -0.71
N GLU A 230 -5.14 13.16 -1.71
CA GLU A 230 -3.85 13.86 -1.70
C GLU A 230 -3.98 15.34 -1.37
N GLY A 231 -2.83 16.00 -1.20
CA GLY A 231 -2.72 17.43 -0.96
C GLY A 231 -3.07 17.85 0.48
N ILE A 232 -3.17 16.90 1.41
CA ILE A 232 -3.50 17.15 2.81
C ILE A 232 -2.25 17.65 3.54
N ARG A 233 -2.26 18.91 3.97
CA ARG A 233 -1.17 19.48 4.79
C ARG A 233 -1.46 19.27 6.28
N PRO A 234 -0.46 19.45 7.16
CA PRO A 234 -0.69 19.42 8.60
C PRO A 234 -1.79 20.42 9.00
N GLY A 235 -2.89 19.90 9.55
CA GLY A 235 -4.07 20.68 9.94
C GLY A 235 -5.20 20.72 8.91
N ASP A 236 -4.96 20.28 7.67
CA ASP A 236 -6.00 20.16 6.65
C ASP A 236 -6.86 18.91 6.90
N THR A 237 -8.12 19.02 6.47
CA THR A 237 -9.14 17.98 6.61
C THR A 237 -9.90 17.78 5.30
N THR A 238 -10.61 16.65 5.21
CA THR A 238 -11.55 16.34 4.13
C THR A 238 -12.84 15.76 4.71
N SER A 239 -13.91 15.68 3.90
CA SER A 239 -15.25 15.29 4.35
C SER A 239 -15.95 14.26 3.45
N THR A 240 -15.27 13.72 2.43
CA THR A 240 -15.86 12.72 1.53
C THR A 240 -16.23 11.46 2.30
N PHE A 241 -17.49 11.04 2.24
CA PHE A 241 -17.92 9.75 2.80
C PHE A 241 -17.46 8.61 1.88
N CYS A 242 -16.47 7.83 2.29
CA CYS A 242 -15.89 6.74 1.50
C CYS A 242 -15.24 5.67 2.39
N GLY A 243 -14.80 4.58 1.77
CA GLY A 243 -14.17 3.44 2.43
C GLY A 243 -15.05 2.19 2.46
N THR A 244 -14.45 1.07 2.83
CA THR A 244 -15.16 -0.22 2.93
C THR A 244 -15.92 -0.29 4.27
N PRO A 245 -17.24 -0.63 4.31
CA PRO A 245 -18.10 -0.48 5.50
C PRO A 245 -17.52 -0.98 6.83
N ASN A 246 -16.84 -2.14 6.83
CA ASN A 246 -16.24 -2.71 8.04
C ASN A 246 -15.04 -1.93 8.59
N TYR A 247 -14.42 -1.07 7.80
CA TYR A 247 -13.20 -0.32 8.15
C TYR A 247 -13.44 1.18 8.28
N ILE A 248 -14.65 1.68 7.98
CA ILE A 248 -14.98 3.10 8.08
C ILE A 248 -14.83 3.57 9.53
N ALA A 249 -14.12 4.69 9.71
CA ALA A 249 -13.87 5.29 11.01
C ALA A 249 -15.13 6.00 11.56
N PRO A 250 -15.31 6.06 12.90
CA PRO A 250 -16.48 6.70 13.52
C PRO A 250 -16.70 8.14 13.09
N GLU A 251 -15.63 8.92 12.91
CA GLU A 251 -15.72 10.32 12.48
C GLU A 251 -16.29 10.49 11.06
N ILE A 252 -16.02 9.56 10.14
CA ILE A 252 -16.60 9.55 8.79
C ILE A 252 -18.11 9.30 8.88
N LEU A 253 -18.53 8.32 9.70
CA LEU A 253 -19.95 7.98 9.90
C LEU A 253 -20.73 9.12 10.57
N GLN A 254 -20.07 9.94 11.38
CA GLN A 254 -20.65 11.13 11.99
C GLN A 254 -20.72 12.33 11.04
N GLY A 255 -20.16 12.23 9.83
CA GLY A 255 -20.03 13.35 8.89
C GLY A 255 -19.10 14.45 9.38
N VAL A 256 -18.14 14.10 10.25
CA VAL A 256 -17.14 15.03 10.75
C VAL A 256 -15.97 15.05 9.77
N GLU A 257 -15.40 16.23 9.55
CA GLU A 257 -14.17 16.38 8.79
C GLU A 257 -13.03 15.57 9.44
N TYR A 258 -12.26 14.89 8.60
CA TYR A 258 -11.24 13.94 9.03
C TYR A 258 -9.94 14.13 8.26
N SER A 259 -8.88 13.47 8.74
CA SER A 259 -7.56 13.49 8.12
C SER A 259 -6.95 12.08 8.22
N PHE A 260 -5.65 11.97 8.47
CA PHE A 260 -4.92 10.69 8.58
C PHE A 260 -5.44 9.71 9.66
N SER A 261 -6.26 10.19 10.61
CA SER A 261 -6.80 9.37 11.72
C SER A 261 -7.58 8.14 11.27
N VAL A 262 -8.20 8.21 10.09
CA VAL A 262 -9.07 7.15 9.56
C VAL A 262 -8.28 5.92 9.14
N ASP A 263 -7.05 6.09 8.67
CA ASP A 263 -6.17 4.99 8.28
C ASP A 263 -5.67 4.22 9.52
N TRP A 264 -5.38 4.93 10.61
CA TRP A 264 -5.00 4.31 11.89
C TRP A 264 -6.15 3.52 12.53
N TRP A 265 -7.39 3.99 12.37
CA TRP A 265 -8.57 3.22 12.75
C TRP A 265 -8.69 1.93 11.93
N ALA A 266 -8.60 2.04 10.60
CA ALA A 266 -8.68 0.89 9.70
C ALA A 266 -7.58 -0.13 9.99
N LEU A 267 -6.37 0.31 10.33
CA LEU A 267 -5.29 -0.57 10.80
C LEU A 267 -5.66 -1.28 12.10
N GLY A 268 -6.33 -0.59 13.03
CA GLY A 268 -6.86 -1.20 14.25
C GLY A 268 -7.86 -2.33 13.97
N VAL A 269 -8.76 -2.12 13.00
CA VAL A 269 -9.74 -3.14 12.58
C VAL A 269 -9.02 -4.32 11.94
N LEU A 270 -8.12 -4.06 10.99
CA LEU A 270 -7.33 -5.09 10.30
C LEU A 270 -6.47 -5.91 11.27
N LEU A 271 -5.83 -5.25 12.24
CA LEU A 271 -5.07 -5.92 13.30
C LEU A 271 -5.97 -6.77 14.20
N TYR A 272 -7.17 -6.30 14.52
CA TYR A 272 -8.14 -7.10 15.27
C TYR A 272 -8.50 -8.37 14.49
N GLU A 273 -8.79 -8.25 13.20
CA GLU A 273 -9.14 -9.38 12.35
C GLU A 273 -8.00 -10.40 12.27
N MET A 274 -6.75 -9.94 12.07
CA MET A 274 -5.59 -10.83 12.10
C MET A 274 -5.49 -11.62 13.40
N LEU A 275 -5.70 -10.97 14.55
CA LEU A 275 -5.52 -11.56 15.88
C LEU A 275 -6.70 -12.44 16.33
N ALA A 276 -7.92 -12.01 16.02
CA ALA A 276 -9.15 -12.64 16.49
C ALA A 276 -9.80 -13.58 15.45
N GLY A 277 -9.43 -13.44 14.17
CA GLY A 277 -9.96 -14.21 13.06
C GLY A 277 -11.36 -13.81 12.59
N LYS A 278 -11.83 -12.62 13.00
CA LYS A 278 -13.18 -12.11 12.73
C LYS A 278 -13.22 -10.59 12.93
N SER A 279 -14.24 -9.93 12.40
CA SER A 279 -14.40 -8.48 12.56
C SER A 279 -14.67 -8.11 14.04
N PRO A 280 -14.16 -6.96 14.53
CA PRO A 280 -14.50 -6.44 15.86
C PRO A 280 -15.97 -6.08 16.00
N PHE A 281 -16.69 -5.93 14.88
CA PHE A 281 -18.10 -5.57 14.82
C PHE A 281 -19.02 -6.79 14.62
N ASP A 282 -18.45 -8.00 14.43
CA ASP A 282 -19.23 -9.22 14.31
C ASP A 282 -20.01 -9.52 15.60
N ILE A 283 -21.33 -9.49 15.49
CA ILE A 283 -22.23 -9.78 16.61
C ILE A 283 -22.56 -11.27 16.62
N VAL A 284 -22.13 -11.96 17.67
CA VAL A 284 -22.51 -13.36 17.94
C VAL A 284 -24.04 -13.45 18.05
N GLY A 285 -24.68 -14.22 17.15
CA GLY A 285 -26.13 -14.43 17.09
C GLY A 285 -26.90 -13.46 16.18
N ALA A 286 -26.24 -12.53 15.50
CA ALA A 286 -26.89 -11.64 14.52
C ALA A 286 -27.28 -12.33 13.22
N SER A 287 -26.64 -13.47 12.88
CA SER A 287 -26.96 -14.26 11.69
C SER A 287 -28.40 -14.78 11.65
N ASP A 288 -29.08 -14.82 12.81
CA ASP A 288 -30.44 -15.31 12.94
C ASP A 288 -31.49 -14.19 12.78
N ASN A 289 -31.06 -12.92 12.66
CA ASN A 289 -31.95 -11.77 12.47
C ASN A 289 -31.58 -10.96 11.20
N PRO A 290 -32.44 -10.93 10.16
CA PRO A 290 -32.17 -10.24 8.90
C PRO A 290 -31.84 -8.75 9.06
N ASP A 291 -32.45 -8.07 10.05
CA ASP A 291 -32.25 -6.64 10.30
C ASP A 291 -30.81 -6.32 10.78
N CYS A 292 -30.10 -7.32 11.33
CA CYS A 292 -28.74 -7.19 11.82
C CYS A 292 -27.65 -7.35 10.73
N ASN A 293 -28.04 -7.62 9.49
CA ASN A 293 -27.12 -7.73 8.34
C ASN A 293 -27.11 -6.48 7.43
N THR A 294 -27.67 -5.37 7.91
CA THR A 294 -27.71 -4.10 7.16
C THR A 294 -26.49 -3.23 7.46
N GLU A 295 -26.07 -2.43 6.48
CA GLU A 295 -24.96 -1.46 6.67
C GLU A 295 -25.28 -0.42 7.74
N ASP A 296 -26.53 0.05 7.80
CA ASP A 296 -26.98 1.00 8.84
C ASP A 296 -26.79 0.45 10.25
N PHE A 297 -27.09 -0.84 10.45
CA PHE A 297 -26.89 -1.50 11.74
C PHE A 297 -25.40 -1.66 12.06
N LEU A 298 -24.56 -2.00 11.06
CA LEU A 298 -23.11 -2.03 11.23
C LEU A 298 -22.57 -0.66 11.62
N PHE A 299 -23.01 0.42 10.97
CA PHE A 299 -22.61 1.78 11.30
C PHE A 299 -23.01 2.17 12.72
N GLN A 300 -24.22 1.79 13.16
CA GLN A 300 -24.62 1.98 14.55
C GLN A 300 -23.71 1.22 15.53
N VAL A 301 -23.33 -0.02 15.20
CA VAL A 301 -22.40 -0.82 16.01
C VAL A 301 -21.02 -0.15 16.10
N ILE A 302 -20.49 0.34 14.97
CA ILE A 302 -19.22 1.07 14.90
C ILE A 302 -19.26 2.33 15.77
N LEU A 303 -20.38 3.05 15.82
CA LEU A 303 -20.54 4.28 16.60
C LEU A 303 -20.76 4.02 18.09
N GLU A 304 -21.66 3.11 18.45
CA GLU A 304 -22.18 3.02 19.82
C GLU A 304 -21.56 1.88 20.63
N ARG A 305 -21.26 0.75 20.01
CA ARG A 305 -20.90 -0.46 20.75
C ARG A 305 -19.44 -0.45 21.19
N PRO A 306 -19.12 -0.79 22.45
CA PRO A 306 -17.74 -0.96 22.88
C PRO A 306 -17.14 -2.24 22.28
N ILE A 307 -15.94 -2.13 21.73
CA ILE A 307 -15.21 -3.25 21.13
C ILE A 307 -14.68 -4.16 22.24
N ARG A 308 -14.98 -5.46 22.12
CA ARG A 308 -14.54 -6.47 23.11
C ARG A 308 -13.30 -7.19 22.61
N ILE A 309 -12.19 -6.98 23.32
CA ILE A 309 -10.93 -7.68 23.03
C ILE A 309 -10.99 -9.11 23.59
N PRO A 310 -10.67 -10.16 22.80
CA PRO A 310 -10.63 -11.53 23.28
C PRO A 310 -9.63 -11.71 24.43
N ARG A 311 -10.03 -12.45 25.48
CA ARG A 311 -9.19 -12.73 26.66
C ARG A 311 -7.94 -13.57 26.34
N SER A 312 -7.91 -14.20 25.17
CA SER A 312 -6.76 -14.98 24.69
C SER A 312 -5.61 -14.12 24.19
N LEU A 313 -5.84 -12.82 23.93
CA LEU A 313 -4.80 -11.90 23.47
C LEU A 313 -3.97 -11.38 24.64
N SER A 314 -2.69 -11.14 24.39
CA SER A 314 -1.78 -10.55 25.36
C SER A 314 -2.21 -9.14 25.76
N VAL A 315 -1.75 -8.70 26.94
CA VAL A 315 -1.99 -7.32 27.40
C VAL A 315 -1.46 -6.29 26.41
N LYS A 316 -0.35 -6.59 25.72
CA LYS A 316 0.25 -5.72 24.70
C LYS A 316 -0.63 -5.64 23.45
N ALA A 317 -1.16 -6.76 22.97
CA ALA A 317 -2.09 -6.82 21.86
C ALA A 317 -3.41 -6.10 22.19
N ALA A 318 -3.93 -6.30 23.40
CA ALA A 318 -5.12 -5.59 23.86
C ALA A 318 -4.90 -4.06 23.96
N SER A 319 -3.71 -3.64 24.40
CA SER A 319 -3.33 -2.22 24.51
C SER A 319 -3.28 -1.54 23.13
N ILE A 320 -2.59 -2.14 22.15
CA ILE A 320 -2.46 -1.55 20.81
C ILE A 320 -3.83 -1.45 20.12
N LEU A 321 -4.65 -2.49 20.24
CA LEU A 321 -6.01 -2.50 19.67
C LEU A 321 -6.87 -1.41 20.27
N LYS A 322 -6.83 -1.21 21.59
CA LYS A 322 -7.56 -0.11 22.25
C LYS A 322 -7.06 1.27 21.81
N GLY A 323 -5.76 1.42 21.56
CA GLY A 323 -5.17 2.65 21.06
C GLY A 323 -5.67 3.02 19.67
N PHE A 324 -5.58 2.09 18.71
CA PHE A 324 -6.05 2.33 17.34
C PHE A 324 -7.57 2.41 17.23
N LEU A 325 -8.30 1.59 17.99
CA LEU A 325 -9.77 1.54 17.97
C LEU A 325 -10.41 2.49 18.97
N ASN A 326 -9.73 3.60 19.29
CA ASN A 326 -10.33 4.70 20.03
C ASN A 326 -11.31 5.45 19.11
N LYS A 327 -12.56 5.59 19.53
CA LYS A 327 -13.59 6.26 18.72
C LYS A 327 -13.37 7.76 18.61
N ASN A 328 -12.70 8.38 19.58
CA ASN A 328 -12.25 9.76 19.47
C ASN A 328 -10.93 9.81 18.68
N PRO A 329 -10.89 10.41 17.48
CA PRO A 329 -9.66 10.49 16.68
C PRO A 329 -8.54 11.26 17.38
N VAL A 330 -8.85 12.22 18.26
CA VAL A 330 -7.84 13.00 18.99
C VAL A 330 -7.05 12.15 19.97
N ASP A 331 -7.74 11.20 20.62
CA ASP A 331 -7.14 10.28 21.61
C ASP A 331 -6.68 8.96 20.98
N ARG A 332 -6.74 8.85 19.64
CA ARG A 332 -6.39 7.63 18.91
C ARG A 332 -4.88 7.55 18.73
N LEU A 333 -4.33 6.36 18.94
CA LEU A 333 -2.92 6.09 18.71
C LEU A 333 -2.56 6.41 17.25
N GLY A 334 -1.45 7.10 17.02
CA GLY A 334 -1.05 7.56 15.69
C GLY A 334 -1.53 8.98 15.33
N CYS A 335 -2.45 9.55 16.10
CA CYS A 335 -3.13 10.80 15.74
C CYS A 335 -2.64 12.04 16.52
N HIS A 336 -1.69 11.88 17.45
CA HIS A 336 -1.11 13.03 18.13
C HIS A 336 -0.32 13.89 17.12
N PRO A 337 -0.53 15.22 17.04
CA PRO A 337 0.02 16.06 15.98
C PRO A 337 1.56 16.05 15.89
N GLU A 338 2.25 15.89 17.02
CA GLU A 338 3.71 15.96 17.08
C GLU A 338 4.38 14.59 17.23
N THR A 339 3.69 13.63 17.86
CA THR A 339 4.28 12.34 18.25
C THR A 339 3.56 11.15 17.64
N GLY A 340 2.55 11.35 16.78
CA GLY A 340 1.65 10.29 16.31
C GLY A 340 2.37 9.02 15.88
N PHE A 341 3.25 9.10 14.89
CA PHE A 341 4.01 7.93 14.45
C PHE A 341 5.03 7.43 15.50
N THR A 342 5.63 8.33 16.27
CA THR A 342 6.54 7.99 17.38
C THR A 342 5.84 7.14 18.45
N ASP A 343 4.59 7.45 18.76
CA ASP A 343 3.77 6.73 19.74
C ASP A 343 3.46 5.31 19.26
N ILE A 344 3.29 5.12 17.95
CA ILE A 344 3.13 3.79 17.34
C ILE A 344 4.43 3.00 17.48
N ILE A 345 5.57 3.54 17.01
CA ILE A 345 6.84 2.79 16.95
C ILE A 345 7.38 2.42 18.33
N THR A 346 7.07 3.22 19.35
CA THR A 346 7.48 2.99 20.75
C THR A 346 6.49 2.13 21.55
N HIS A 347 5.30 1.85 21.00
CA HIS A 347 4.28 1.09 21.70
C HIS A 347 4.78 -0.32 22.09
N PRO A 348 4.51 -0.83 23.31
CA PRO A 348 5.03 -2.12 23.79
C PRO A 348 4.73 -3.34 22.91
N PHE A 349 3.67 -3.27 22.10
CA PHE A 349 3.35 -4.29 21.10
C PHE A 349 4.42 -4.42 20.02
N PHE A 350 5.04 -3.32 19.58
CA PHE A 350 6.07 -3.30 18.54
C PHE A 350 7.50 -3.35 19.08
N LYS A 351 7.70 -3.55 20.39
CA LYS A 351 9.02 -3.53 21.05
C LYS A 351 10.10 -4.41 20.38
N THR A 352 9.71 -5.49 19.71
CA THR A 352 10.64 -6.42 19.05
C THR A 352 10.99 -6.02 17.61
N ILE A 353 10.34 -5.01 17.05
CA ILE A 353 10.56 -4.55 15.68
C ILE A 353 11.74 -3.57 15.66
N ILE A 354 12.67 -3.82 14.76
CA ILE A 354 13.74 -2.88 14.41
C ILE A 354 13.29 -2.19 13.12
N TRP A 355 12.70 -1.01 13.26
CA TRP A 355 11.98 -0.31 12.18
C TRP A 355 12.85 -0.02 10.95
N GLU A 356 14.08 0.43 11.14
CA GLU A 356 15.03 0.69 10.05
C GLU A 356 15.35 -0.59 9.25
N MET A 357 15.58 -1.71 9.94
CA MET A 357 15.81 -3.00 9.30
C MET A 357 14.55 -3.51 8.60
N LEU A 358 13.36 -3.24 9.16
CA LEU A 358 12.09 -3.64 8.56
C LEU A 358 11.88 -2.87 7.25
N GLU A 359 12.04 -1.54 7.25
CA GLU A 359 11.95 -0.69 6.07
C GLU A 359 12.93 -1.11 4.97
N GLN A 360 14.15 -1.51 5.35
CA GLN A 360 15.16 -2.05 4.42
C GLN A 360 14.91 -3.51 4.01
N ARG A 361 13.78 -4.12 4.40
CA ARG A 361 13.42 -5.53 4.15
C ARG A 361 14.46 -6.55 4.64
N GLN A 362 15.16 -6.23 5.73
CA GLN A 362 16.17 -7.12 6.35
C GLN A 362 15.59 -8.02 7.44
N VAL A 363 14.34 -7.78 7.85
CA VAL A 363 13.63 -8.64 8.80
C VAL A 363 12.91 -9.75 8.02
N PRO A 364 13.20 -11.04 8.27
CA PRO A 364 12.60 -12.13 7.51
C PRO A 364 11.09 -12.23 7.78
N PRO A 365 10.25 -12.38 6.72
CA PRO A 365 8.82 -12.57 6.89
C PRO A 365 8.46 -13.85 7.66
N PRO A 366 7.39 -13.82 8.48
CA PRO A 366 6.94 -14.96 9.28
C PRO A 366 6.26 -16.06 8.45
N TYR A 367 5.84 -15.72 7.22
CA TYR A 367 5.25 -16.64 6.27
C TYR A 367 5.73 -16.30 4.87
N ARG A 368 6.19 -17.32 4.15
CA ARG A 368 6.55 -17.22 2.74
C ARG A 368 5.50 -17.94 1.88
N PRO A 369 4.82 -17.26 0.95
CA PRO A 369 3.89 -17.90 0.03
C PRO A 369 4.56 -19.02 -0.77
N ARG A 370 3.85 -20.15 -0.95
CA ARG A 370 4.30 -21.22 -1.84
C ARG A 370 3.93 -20.85 -3.27
N LEU A 371 4.93 -20.85 -4.14
CA LEU A 371 4.78 -20.49 -5.56
C LEU A 371 5.53 -21.53 -6.38
N ASP A 372 4.83 -22.15 -7.34
CA ASP A 372 5.41 -23.18 -8.20
C ASP A 372 6.08 -22.58 -9.46
N SER A 373 5.66 -21.39 -9.89
CA SER A 373 6.24 -20.68 -11.05
C SER A 373 6.02 -19.16 -11.00
N GLU A 374 6.62 -18.42 -11.95
CA GLU A 374 6.37 -16.98 -12.13
C GLU A 374 4.95 -16.67 -12.62
N ARG A 375 4.30 -17.64 -13.26
CA ARG A 375 2.91 -17.55 -13.72
C ARG A 375 1.93 -18.27 -12.81
N ASP A 376 2.35 -18.56 -11.58
CA ASP A 376 1.51 -19.27 -10.61
C ASP A 376 0.34 -18.38 -10.18
N LEU A 377 -0.86 -18.93 -10.33
CA LEU A 377 -2.13 -18.28 -10.02
C LEU A 377 -2.85 -18.95 -8.85
N ALA A 378 -2.22 -19.91 -8.15
CA ALA A 378 -2.84 -20.67 -7.06
C ALA A 378 -3.30 -19.80 -5.87
N ASN A 379 -2.80 -18.57 -5.77
CA ASN A 379 -3.18 -17.60 -4.74
C ASN A 379 -4.22 -16.57 -5.21
N PHE A 380 -4.75 -16.71 -6.44
CA PHE A 380 -5.81 -15.84 -6.97
C PHE A 380 -7.16 -16.58 -6.99
N PRO A 381 -8.28 -15.89 -6.73
CA PRO A 381 -9.59 -16.51 -6.74
C PRO A 381 -9.95 -17.12 -8.11
N PRO A 382 -10.42 -18.39 -8.17
CA PRO A 382 -10.78 -19.05 -9.42
C PRO A 382 -11.85 -18.31 -10.24
N GLU A 383 -12.74 -17.60 -9.56
CA GLU A 383 -13.80 -16.77 -10.17
C GLU A 383 -13.26 -15.74 -11.16
N PHE A 384 -12.02 -15.25 -10.98
CA PHE A 384 -11.37 -14.35 -11.92
C PHE A 384 -10.52 -15.10 -12.92
N THR A 385 -9.74 -16.10 -12.48
CA THR A 385 -8.81 -16.80 -13.38
C THR A 385 -9.51 -17.63 -14.45
N ASP A 386 -10.77 -18.01 -14.22
CA ASP A 386 -11.60 -18.72 -15.19
C ASP A 386 -12.32 -17.77 -16.18
N GLU A 387 -12.26 -16.45 -15.98
CA GLU A 387 -12.80 -15.48 -16.94
C GLU A 387 -12.04 -15.53 -18.28
N PRO A 388 -12.74 -15.32 -19.41
CA PRO A 388 -12.08 -15.19 -20.69
C PRO A 388 -11.13 -13.99 -20.70
N ILE A 389 -9.95 -14.20 -21.27
CA ILE A 389 -8.86 -13.23 -21.40
C ILE A 389 -9.20 -12.25 -22.54
N GLN A 390 -10.26 -11.47 -22.34
CA GLN A 390 -10.69 -10.46 -23.29
C GLN A 390 -11.16 -9.21 -22.56
N LEU A 391 -10.84 -8.06 -23.16
CA LEU A 391 -11.48 -6.81 -22.85
C LEU A 391 -12.88 -6.82 -23.48
N THR A 392 -13.88 -6.32 -22.77
CA THR A 392 -15.22 -6.15 -23.35
C THR A 392 -15.12 -5.36 -24.66
N PRO A 393 -15.76 -5.81 -25.75
CA PRO A 393 -15.77 -5.06 -27.01
C PRO A 393 -16.27 -3.64 -26.79
N ASP A 394 -15.68 -2.71 -27.52
CA ASP A 394 -16.02 -1.30 -27.41
C ASP A 394 -17.32 -0.98 -28.16
N ASP A 395 -18.11 -0.05 -27.62
CA ASP A 395 -19.26 0.54 -28.33
C ASP A 395 -18.82 1.85 -28.98
N ALA A 396 -18.83 1.88 -30.31
CA ALA A 396 -18.40 3.05 -31.09
C ALA A 396 -19.19 4.32 -30.73
N ARG A 397 -20.50 4.20 -30.45
CA ARG A 397 -21.33 5.36 -30.07
C ARG A 397 -20.95 5.90 -28.70
N ALA A 398 -20.57 5.02 -27.78
CA ALA A 398 -20.12 5.43 -26.46
C ALA A 398 -18.78 6.17 -26.58
N ILE A 399 -17.85 5.68 -27.41
CA ILE A 399 -16.55 6.32 -27.65
C ILE A 399 -16.69 7.72 -28.25
N GLU A 400 -17.59 7.90 -29.21
CA GLU A 400 -17.84 9.20 -29.86
C GLU A 400 -18.28 10.29 -28.87
N ASN A 401 -18.91 9.90 -27.75
CA ASN A 401 -19.37 10.84 -26.73
C ASN A 401 -18.31 11.14 -25.65
N ILE A 402 -17.14 10.50 -25.69
CA ILE A 402 -16.07 10.72 -24.72
C ILE A 402 -15.25 11.91 -25.15
N ASP A 403 -15.13 12.92 -24.29
CA ASP A 403 -14.16 13.99 -24.48
C ASP A 403 -12.73 13.43 -24.26
N GLN A 404 -11.99 13.28 -25.35
CA GLN A 404 -10.64 12.72 -25.27
C GLN A 404 -9.63 13.71 -24.67
N SER A 405 -9.95 15.01 -24.67
CA SER A 405 -9.05 16.06 -24.18
C SER A 405 -8.84 15.99 -22.66
N GLU A 406 -9.83 15.48 -21.92
CA GLU A 406 -9.77 15.26 -20.47
C GLU A 406 -8.68 14.25 -20.05
N PHE A 407 -8.23 13.41 -20.99
CA PHE A 407 -7.23 12.38 -20.76
C PHE A 407 -5.87 12.70 -21.40
N GLU A 408 -5.68 13.90 -21.96
CA GLU A 408 -4.38 14.31 -22.50
C GLU A 408 -3.30 14.32 -21.39
N GLY A 409 -2.12 13.77 -21.68
CA GLY A 409 -1.03 13.66 -20.70
C GLY A 409 -1.20 12.49 -19.71
N PHE A 410 -2.13 11.58 -19.96
CA PHE A 410 -2.26 10.35 -19.17
C PHE A 410 -1.05 9.43 -19.33
N GLU A 411 -0.36 9.45 -20.47
CA GLU A 411 0.83 8.63 -20.72
C GLU A 411 1.92 8.90 -19.67
N TYR A 412 2.54 7.82 -19.19
CA TYR A 412 3.63 7.86 -18.22
C TYR A 412 4.51 6.63 -18.38
N VAL A 413 5.82 6.80 -18.20
CA VAL A 413 6.75 5.68 -18.05
C VAL A 413 7.65 6.00 -16.86
N ASN A 414 7.80 5.04 -15.96
CA ASN A 414 8.60 5.22 -14.78
C ASN A 414 10.07 5.47 -15.17
N PRO A 415 10.65 6.64 -14.84
CA PRO A 415 11.99 7.01 -15.29
C PRO A 415 13.09 6.11 -14.71
N LEU A 416 12.85 5.48 -13.56
CA LEU A 416 13.81 4.58 -12.95
C LEU A 416 13.92 3.26 -13.72
N LEU A 417 12.84 2.81 -14.36
CA LEU A 417 12.82 1.59 -15.17
C LEU A 417 13.42 1.80 -16.56
N MET A 418 13.25 3.00 -17.15
CA MET A 418 13.96 3.36 -18.38
C MET A 418 15.49 3.21 -18.21
N SER A 419 16.02 3.64 -17.05
CA SER A 419 17.46 3.51 -16.77
C SER A 419 17.96 2.06 -16.66
N MET A 420 17.11 1.11 -16.26
CA MET A 420 17.49 -0.30 -16.14
C MET A 420 17.30 -1.07 -17.45
N GLU A 421 16.35 -0.66 -18.29
CA GLU A 421 16.07 -1.28 -19.58
C GLU A 421 17.00 -0.75 -20.69
N ASP A 422 17.45 0.51 -20.61
CA ASP A 422 18.43 1.11 -21.53
C ASP A 422 19.90 0.73 -21.20
N CYS A 423 20.15 0.06 -20.08
CA CYS A 423 21.48 -0.42 -19.66
C CYS A 423 21.83 -1.85 -20.14
N VAL A 424 21.07 -2.43 -21.08
CA VAL A 424 21.33 -3.76 -21.67
C VAL A 424 22.01 -3.68 -23.02
#